data_AF-A0A7X7H5Z9-F1
#
_entry.id   AF-A0A7X7H5Z9-F1
#
_cell.length_a   1.000
_cell.length_b   1.000
_cell.length_c   1.000
_cell.angle_alpha   90.00
_cell.angle_beta   90.00
_cell.angle_gamma   90.00
#
_symmetry.space_group_name_H-M   'P 1'
#
loop_
_entity.id
_entity.type
_entity.pdbx_description
1 polymer ?
#
loop_
_entity_poly.entity_id
_entity_poly.type
_entity_poly.pdbx_seq_one_letter_code
_entity_poly.pdbx_strand_id
1 'polypeptide(L)'
;MRHRTLKIILREILALSFILSAAAKLVGADSFELYIFSFELFSLGASFIFARLVICMELILGLWLMLNTHPKASAISALSVLGGFSVFLMVLMLSGNRDSCHCFGEFVDLSPGQSLIKNGVIIALTLASMGE
;
A
#
# COMPACT_ATOMS: atom_id res chain seq x y z
N MET A 1 9.09 -19.20 -21.95
CA MET A 1 8.02 -19.66 -21.02
C MET A 1 8.28 -19.30 -19.55
N ARG A 2 9.49 -19.55 -19.00
CA ARG A 2 9.84 -19.27 -17.59
C ARG A 2 9.66 -17.80 -17.15
N HIS A 3 9.97 -16.83 -18.02
CA HIS A 3 9.76 -15.40 -17.73
C HIS A 3 8.29 -15.00 -17.62
N ARG A 4 7.38 -15.64 -18.36
CA ARG A 4 5.95 -15.28 -18.36
C ARG A 4 5.25 -15.73 -17.09
N THR A 5 5.55 -16.93 -16.60
CA THR A 5 5.01 -17.46 -15.34
C THR A 5 5.50 -16.65 -14.15
N LEU A 6 6.77 -16.26 -14.13
CA LEU A 6 7.33 -15.41 -13.07
C LEU A 6 6.62 -14.05 -12.97
N LYS A 7 6.37 -13.40 -14.13
CA LYS A 7 5.64 -12.12 -14.18
C LYS A 7 4.22 -12.24 -13.63
N ILE A 8 3.52 -13.34 -13.92
CA ILE A 8 2.17 -13.60 -13.39
C ILE A 8 2.23 -13.80 -11.87
N ILE A 9 3.14 -14.65 -11.37
CA ILE A 9 3.27 -14.91 -9.93
C ILE A 9 3.55 -13.62 -9.16
N LEU A 10 4.49 -12.79 -9.63
CA LEU A 10 4.82 -11.53 -8.98
C LEU A 10 3.64 -10.56 -8.93
N ARG A 11 2.86 -10.48 -10.02
CA ARG A 11 1.66 -9.65 -10.07
C ARG A 11 0.57 -10.14 -9.11
N GLU A 12 0.35 -11.45 -9.03
CA GLU A 12 -0.64 -12.00 -8.09
C GLU A 12 -0.23 -11.75 -6.63
N ILE A 13 1.06 -11.90 -6.30
CA ILE A 13 1.59 -11.54 -4.98
C ILE A 13 1.36 -10.05 -4.68
N LEU A 14 1.62 -9.18 -5.67
CA LEU A 14 1.38 -7.75 -5.54
C LEU A 14 -0.11 -7.46 -5.28
N ALA A 15 -0.99 -8.02 -6.11
CA ALA A 15 -2.44 -7.87 -5.98
C ALA A 15 -2.93 -8.30 -4.60
N LEU A 16 -2.50 -9.48 -4.14
CA LEU A 16 -2.83 -10.00 -2.82
C LEU A 16 -2.31 -9.09 -1.70
N SER A 17 -1.11 -8.51 -1.84
CA SER A 17 -0.56 -7.61 -0.83
C SER A 17 -1.41 -6.34 -0.65
N PHE A 18 -1.95 -5.78 -1.73
CA PHE A 18 -2.86 -4.63 -1.69
C PHE A 18 -4.22 -5.01 -1.10
N ILE A 19 -4.80 -6.14 -1.51
CA ILE A 19 -6.08 -6.62 -0.99
C ILE A 19 -5.99 -6.90 0.51
N LEU A 20 -4.95 -7.61 0.95
CA LEU A 20 -4.74 -7.92 2.37
C LEU A 20 -4.50 -6.65 3.20
N SER A 21 -3.76 -5.68 2.65
CA SER A 21 -3.53 -4.39 3.30
C SER A 21 -4.84 -3.62 3.47
N ALA A 22 -5.66 -3.53 2.42
CA ALA A 22 -6.97 -2.88 2.48
C ALA A 22 -7.91 -3.59 3.47
N ALA A 23 -7.98 -4.93 3.42
CA ALA A 23 -8.82 -5.71 4.32
C ALA A 23 -8.43 -5.51 5.79
N ALA A 24 -7.13 -5.51 6.09
CA ALA A 24 -6.66 -5.34 7.46
C ALA A 24 -6.89 -3.91 7.98
N LYS A 25 -6.73 -2.89 7.12
CA LYS A 25 -7.11 -1.50 7.46
C LYS A 25 -8.62 -1.34 7.63
N LEU A 26 -9.44 -2.11 6.89
CA LEU A 26 -10.89 -2.08 7.04
C LEU A 26 -11.34 -2.69 8.37
N VAL A 27 -10.66 -3.74 8.85
CA VAL A 27 -10.94 -4.34 10.18
C VAL A 27 -10.53 -3.40 11.30
N GLY A 28 -9.37 -2.74 11.19
CA GLY A 28 -8.89 -1.74 12.14
C GLY A 28 -9.15 -0.30 11.68
N ALA A 29 -10.33 -0.03 11.10
CA ALA A 29 -10.61 1.26 10.47
C ALA A 29 -10.49 2.42 11.47
N ASP A 30 -11.02 2.27 12.68
CA ASP A 30 -10.98 3.29 13.71
C ASP A 30 -9.54 3.67 14.09
N SER A 31 -8.67 2.66 14.28
CA SER A 31 -7.24 2.86 14.58
C SER A 31 -6.51 3.56 13.42
N PHE A 32 -6.83 3.20 12.18
CA PHE A 32 -6.24 3.85 11.00
C PHE A 32 -6.76 5.29 10.79
N GLU A 33 -8.04 5.54 11.06
CA GLU A 33 -8.66 6.86 11.01
C GLU A 33 -8.05 7.81 12.05
N LEU A 34 -7.88 7.35 13.29
CA LEU A 34 -7.21 8.09 14.36
C LEU A 34 -5.71 8.30 14.08
N TYR A 35 -5.06 7.31 13.49
CA TYR A 35 -3.67 7.43 13.05
C TYR A 35 -3.52 8.53 11.99
N ILE A 36 -4.40 8.60 10.98
CA ILE A 36 -4.40 9.69 10.00
C ILE A 36 -4.68 11.05 10.66
N PHE A 37 -5.61 11.09 11.62
CA PHE A 37 -5.91 12.30 12.38
C PHE A 37 -4.73 12.79 13.22
N SER A 38 -3.88 11.88 13.73
CA SER A 38 -2.69 12.22 14.53
C SER A 38 -1.66 13.09 13.80
N PHE A 39 -1.75 13.20 12.46
CA PHE A 39 -0.89 14.07 11.68
C PHE A 39 -1.32 15.54 11.68
N GLU A 40 -2.50 15.85 12.21
CA GLU A 40 -3.06 17.20 12.25
C GLU A 40 -3.12 17.90 10.87
N LEU A 41 -3.02 17.13 9.78
CA LEU A 41 -3.06 17.63 8.39
C LEU A 41 -4.48 18.04 7.97
N PHE A 42 -5.49 17.44 8.59
CA PHE A 42 -6.89 17.61 8.23
C PHE A 42 -7.78 17.67 9.50
N SER A 43 -9.01 18.16 9.36
CA SER A 43 -10.01 18.03 10.42
C SER A 43 -10.35 16.55 10.67
N LEU A 44 -10.90 16.22 11.84
CA LEU A 44 -11.23 14.84 12.22
C LEU A 44 -12.14 14.16 11.18
N GLY A 45 -13.21 14.83 10.76
CA GLY A 45 -14.10 14.29 9.71
C GLY A 45 -13.41 14.11 8.35
N ALA A 46 -12.52 15.03 7.96
CA ALA A 46 -11.77 14.92 6.70
C ALA A 46 -10.73 13.79 6.75
N SER A 47 -10.08 13.58 7.91
CA SER A 47 -9.15 12.49 8.16
C SER A 47 -9.82 11.13 7.98
N PHE A 48 -11.06 10.98 8.46
CA PHE A 48 -11.82 9.74 8.33
C PHE A 48 -12.21 9.45 6.88
N ILE A 49 -12.67 10.48 6.16
CA ILE A 49 -12.95 10.36 4.73
C ILE A 49 -11.68 9.96 3.97
N PHE A 50 -10.55 10.61 4.25
CA PHE A 50 -9.29 10.32 3.59
C PHE A 50 -8.81 8.89 3.85
N ALA A 51 -8.86 8.44 5.10
CA ALA A 51 -8.51 7.07 5.48
C ALA A 51 -9.33 6.03 4.70
N ARG A 52 -10.65 6.23 4.60
CA ARG A 52 -11.54 5.34 3.82
C ARG A 52 -11.26 5.40 2.32
N LEU A 53 -10.96 6.57 1.77
CA LEU A 53 -10.56 6.71 0.37
C LEU A 53 -9.28 5.92 0.08
N VAL A 54 -8.29 5.93 0.97
CA VAL A 54 -7.07 5.13 0.83
C VAL A 54 -7.38 3.64 0.83
N ILE A 55 -8.22 3.16 1.76
CA ILE A 55 -8.62 1.74 1.83
C ILE A 55 -9.32 1.31 0.52
N CYS A 56 -10.28 2.11 0.06
CA CYS A 56 -10.98 1.85 -1.21
C CYS A 56 -10.02 1.84 -2.40
N MET A 57 -9.07 2.78 -2.45
CA MET A 57 -8.06 2.85 -3.50
C MET A 57 -7.19 1.59 -3.53
N GLU A 58 -6.68 1.15 -2.37
CA GLU A 58 -5.87 -0.07 -2.27
C GLU A 58 -6.64 -1.31 -2.72
N LEU A 59 -7.92 -1.43 -2.33
CA LEU A 59 -8.76 -2.55 -2.72
C LEU A 59 -9.02 -2.57 -4.23
N ILE A 60 -9.37 -1.41 -4.83
CA ILE A 60 -9.60 -1.28 -6.27
C ILE A 60 -8.33 -1.63 -7.05
N LEU A 61 -7.16 -1.13 -6.62
CA LEU A 61 -5.89 -1.45 -7.26
C LEU A 61 -5.52 -2.93 -7.16
N GLY A 62 -5.72 -3.53 -5.98
CA GLY A 62 -5.47 -4.95 -5.79
C GLY A 62 -6.34 -5.82 -6.71
N LEU A 63 -7.63 -5.52 -6.79
CA LEU A 63 -8.54 -6.20 -7.71
C LEU A 63 -8.18 -5.97 -9.18
N TRP A 64 -7.78 -4.75 -9.53
CA TRP A 64 -7.40 -4.42 -10.91
C TRP A 64 -6.12 -5.14 -11.36
N LEU A 65 -5.14 -5.26 -10.48
CA LEU A 65 -3.93 -6.07 -10.71
C LEU A 65 -4.27 -7.56 -10.87
N MET A 66 -5.20 -8.08 -10.08
CA MET A 66 -5.65 -9.48 -10.12
C MET A 66 -6.40 -9.80 -11.43
N LEU A 67 -7.29 -8.89 -11.87
CA LEU A 67 -8.08 -9.06 -13.10
C LEU A 67 -7.22 -8.99 -14.38
N ASN A 68 -6.01 -8.45 -14.31
CA ASN A 68 -5.04 -8.40 -15.42
C ASN A 68 -5.60 -7.82 -16.74
N THR A 69 -6.57 -6.90 -16.66
CA THR A 69 -7.17 -6.30 -17.87
C THR A 69 -6.16 -5.39 -18.59
N HIS A 70 -5.37 -4.63 -17.82
CA HIS A 70 -4.34 -3.71 -18.32
C HIS A 70 -3.06 -3.82 -17.47
N PRO A 71 -2.18 -4.81 -17.71
CA PRO A 71 -1.03 -5.09 -16.84
C PRO A 71 -0.03 -3.94 -16.71
N LYS A 72 0.23 -3.20 -17.79
CA LYS A 72 1.14 -2.03 -17.73
C LYS A 72 0.54 -0.87 -16.94
N ALA A 73 -0.74 -0.54 -17.17
CA ALA A 73 -1.40 0.56 -16.50
C ALA A 73 -1.58 0.28 -15.00
N SER A 74 -2.06 -0.92 -14.65
CA SER A 74 -2.23 -1.35 -13.25
C SER A 74 -0.91 -1.38 -12.49
N ALA A 75 0.19 -1.84 -13.12
CA ALA A 75 1.51 -1.82 -12.50
C ALA A 75 2.03 -0.39 -12.27
N ILE A 76 1.86 0.53 -13.24
CA ILE A 76 2.23 1.95 -13.06
C ILE A 76 1.40 2.58 -11.93
N SER A 77 0.09 2.35 -11.89
CA SER A 77 -0.75 2.85 -10.81
C SER A 77 -0.33 2.29 -9.45
N ALA A 78 0.01 1.01 -9.37
CA ALA A 78 0.51 0.39 -8.14
C ALA A 78 1.83 1.01 -7.67
N LEU A 79 2.76 1.26 -8.61
CA LEU A 79 4.01 1.97 -8.33
C LEU A 79 3.77 3.39 -7.84
N SER A 80 2.83 4.13 -8.43
CA SER A 80 2.48 5.48 -7.99
C SER A 80 1.91 5.50 -6.58
N VAL A 81 1.02 4.57 -6.25
CA VAL A 81 0.45 4.45 -4.90
C VAL A 81 1.50 4.03 -3.88
N LEU A 82 2.30 3.00 -4.18
CA LEU A 82 3.42 2.58 -3.35
C LEU A 82 4.44 3.70 -3.14
N GLY A 83 4.76 4.45 -4.19
CA GLY A 83 5.68 5.59 -4.14
C GLY A 83 5.14 6.71 -3.25
N GLY A 84 3.90 7.14 -3.46
CA GLY A 84 3.24 8.15 -2.63
C GLY A 84 3.17 7.73 -1.15
N PHE A 85 2.79 6.48 -0.90
CA PHE A 85 2.74 5.93 0.44
C PHE A 85 4.13 5.83 1.10
N SER A 86 5.16 5.50 0.31
CA SER A 86 6.54 5.46 0.80
C SER A 86 7.10 6.84 1.11
N VAL A 87 6.79 7.86 0.29
CA VAL A 87 7.15 9.25 0.59
C VAL A 87 6.46 9.70 1.89
N PHE A 88 5.18 9.39 2.04
CA PHE A 88 4.43 9.68 3.27
C PHE A 88 5.08 9.04 4.51
N LEU A 89 5.41 7.74 4.44
CA LEU A 89 6.14 7.05 5.52
C LEU A 89 7.53 7.62 5.79
N MET A 90 8.23 8.10 4.75
CA MET A 90 9.56 8.70 4.92
C MET A 90 9.47 10.04 5.65
N VAL A 91 8.50 10.89 5.29
CA VAL A 91 8.20 12.13 6.03
C VAL A 91 7.87 11.80 7.49
N LEU A 92 7.09 10.74 7.71
CA LEU A 92 6.75 10.28 9.05
C LEU A 92 7.97 9.94 9.92
N MET A 93 8.90 9.16 9.36
CA MET A 93 10.14 8.79 10.06
C MET A 93 11.00 10.02 10.39
N LEU A 94 11.02 11.02 9.52
CA LEU A 94 11.77 12.26 9.71
C LEU A 94 11.14 13.15 10.80
N SER A 95 9.82 13.10 10.97
CA SER A 95 9.10 13.78 12.06
C SER A 95 9.30 13.12 13.43
N GLY A 96 10.09 12.03 13.50
CA GLY A 96 10.40 11.32 14.75
C GLY A 96 9.31 10.37 15.22
N ASN A 97 8.21 10.22 14.47
CA ASN A 97 7.14 9.31 14.80
C ASN A 97 7.55 7.87 14.44
N ARG A 98 7.63 7.01 15.46
CA ARG A 98 7.98 5.59 15.35
C ARG A 98 6.79 4.67 15.61
N ASP A 99 5.62 5.24 15.80
CA ASP A 99 4.41 4.50 16.06
C ASP A 99 4.04 3.67 14.82
N SER A 100 3.34 2.58 15.08
CA SER A 100 2.95 1.61 14.06
C SER A 100 2.13 2.29 12.97
N CYS A 101 2.53 2.09 11.71
CA CYS A 101 1.88 2.78 10.59
C CYS A 101 0.51 2.20 10.21
N HIS A 102 -0.01 1.23 10.99
CA HIS A 102 -1.26 0.50 10.82
C HIS A 102 -1.55 0.04 9.38
N CYS A 103 -0.50 -0.19 8.58
CA CYS A 103 -0.62 -0.50 7.15
C CYS A 103 -1.27 -1.85 6.88
N PHE A 104 -1.17 -2.78 7.83
CA PHE A 104 -1.92 -4.04 7.87
C PHE A 104 -2.81 -4.10 9.13
N GLY A 105 -3.36 -2.96 9.56
CA GLY A 105 -4.12 -2.87 10.80
C GLY A 105 -3.30 -3.28 12.03
N GLU A 106 -3.97 -3.79 13.05
CA GLU A 106 -3.35 -4.32 14.29
C GLU A 106 -2.82 -5.75 14.16
N PHE A 107 -3.08 -6.43 13.02
CA PHE A 107 -2.65 -7.81 12.82
C PHE A 107 -1.14 -7.96 12.59
N VAL A 108 -0.49 -6.91 12.06
CA VAL A 108 0.95 -6.88 11.87
C VAL A 108 1.47 -5.49 12.24
N ASP A 109 2.07 -5.41 13.43
CA ASP A 109 2.69 -4.21 13.96
C ASP A 109 4.01 -3.96 13.22
N LEU A 110 3.90 -3.31 12.05
CA LEU A 110 5.05 -2.95 11.23
C LEU A 110 5.48 -1.52 11.57
N SER A 111 6.75 -1.38 11.93
CA SER A 111 7.35 -0.05 12.04
C SER A 111 7.40 0.61 10.65
N PRO A 112 7.36 1.95 10.56
CA PRO A 112 7.45 2.68 9.29
C PRO A 112 8.64 2.24 8.41
N GLY A 113 9.78 1.94 9.05
CA GLY A 113 10.98 1.43 8.36
C GLY A 113 10.81 0.03 7.75
N GLN A 114 10.14 -0.89 8.45
CA GLN A 114 9.86 -2.23 7.91
C GLN A 114 8.87 -2.17 6.73
N SER A 115 7.87 -1.29 6.81
CA SER A 115 6.94 -1.03 5.71
C SER A 115 7.64 -0.43 4.49
N LEU A 116 8.61 0.48 4.68
CA LEU A 116 9.43 1.01 3.59
C LEU A 116 10.28 -0.06 2.91
N ILE A 117 10.91 -0.96 3.68
CA ILE A 117 11.69 -2.08 3.12
C ILE A 117 10.78 -2.99 2.30
N LYS A 118 9.61 -3.37 2.84
CA LYS A 118 8.61 -4.18 2.13
C LYS A 118 8.19 -3.53 0.80
N ASN A 119 7.87 -2.24 0.84
CA ASN A 119 7.48 -1.49 -0.35
C ASN A 119 8.62 -1.41 -1.37
N GLY A 120 9.86 -1.20 -0.92
CA GLY A 120 11.04 -1.19 -1.78
C GLY A 120 11.27 -2.53 -2.50
N VAL A 121 11.16 -3.66 -1.78
CA VAL A 121 11.24 -5.01 -2.38
C VAL A 121 10.15 -5.20 -3.43
N ILE A 122 8.92 -4.81 -3.10
CA ILE A 122 7.77 -4.93 -4.02
C ILE A 122 7.96 -4.08 -5.28
N ILE A 123 8.44 -2.84 -5.14
CA ILE A 123 8.74 -1.94 -6.26
C ILE A 123 9.81 -2.55 -7.16
N ALA A 124 10.92 -3.04 -6.58
CA ALA A 124 12.01 -3.65 -7.33
C ALA A 124 11.54 -4.88 -8.12
N LEU A 125 10.72 -5.74 -7.50
CA LEU A 125 10.12 -6.90 -8.16
C LEU A 125 9.16 -6.50 -9.30
N THR A 126 8.37 -5.44 -9.09
CA THR A 126 7.44 -4.94 -10.11
C THR A 126 8.19 -4.38 -11.31
N LEU A 127 9.23 -3.56 -11.10
CA LEU A 127 10.07 -3.02 -12.17
C LEU A 127 10.78 -4.13 -12.95
N ALA A 128 11.32 -5.15 -12.26
CA ALA A 128 11.92 -6.31 -12.90
C ALA A 128 10.91 -7.12 -13.75
N SER A 129 9.62 -7.09 -13.40
CA SER A 129 8.56 -7.73 -14.18
C SER A 129 8.13 -6.92 -15.42
N MET A 130 8.37 -5.60 -15.43
CA MET A 130 7.97 -4.67 -16.49
C MET A 130 9.05 -4.44 -17.56
N GLY A 131 10.33 -4.58 -17.21
CA GLY A 131 11.45 -4.36 -18.12
C GLY A 131 11.68 -5.50 -19.11
N GLU A 132 10.79 -5.66 -20.10
CA GLU A 132 11.05 -6.31 -21.41
C GLU A 132 10.15 -5.68 -22.49
#